data_AF-A0A2D9N4Q4-F1
#
_entry.id   AF-A0A2D9N4Q4-F1
#
_cell.length_a   1.000
_cell.length_b   1.000
_cell.length_c   1.000
_cell.angle_alpha   90.00
_cell.angle_beta   90.00
_cell.angle_gamma   90.00
#
_symmetry.space_group_name_H-M   'P 1'
#
loop_
_entity.id
_entity.type
_entity.pdbx_description
1 polymer ?
#
loop_
_entity_poly.entity_id
_entity_poly.type
_entity_poly.pdbx_seq_one_letter_code
_entity_poly.pdbx_strand_id
1 'polypeptide(L)' 'MSNSIVAAQIPKEVPHPDTNAPIDLTNPADVIIYIIIPLVFVGLYFVWRRRKNRK' A
#
# COMPACT_ATOMS: atom_id res chain seq x y z
N MET A 1 -26.48 26.64 -14.30
CA MET A 1 -26.10 26.90 -12.90
C MET A 1 -25.07 25.86 -12.52
N SER A 2 -23.85 26.30 -12.23
CA SER A 2 -22.67 25.45 -12.08
C SER A 2 -22.71 24.66 -10.77
N ASN A 3 -22.33 23.38 -10.83
CA ASN A 3 -22.24 22.43 -9.71
C ASN A 3 -21.11 22.76 -8.71
N SER A 4 -20.93 24.03 -8.35
CA SER A 4 -19.84 24.53 -7.48
C SER A 4 -19.93 24.03 -6.04
N ILE A 5 -21.13 23.73 -5.57
CA ILE A 5 -21.41 23.22 -4.22
C ILE A 5 -20.89 21.80 -3.98
N VAL A 6 -20.82 20.96 -5.01
CA VAL A 6 -20.34 19.58 -4.88
C VAL A 6 -18.81 19.54 -4.74
N ALA A 7 -18.09 20.35 -5.54
CA ALA A 7 -16.63 20.40 -5.51
C ALA A 7 -16.05 20.98 -4.21
N ALA A 8 -16.82 21.81 -3.49
CA ALA A 8 -16.42 22.40 -2.21
C ALA A 8 -16.48 21.40 -1.04
N GLN A 9 -17.22 20.30 -1.18
CA GLN A 9 -17.34 19.25 -0.16
C GLN A 9 -16.33 18.12 -0.31
N ILE A 10 -15.55 18.10 -1.40
CA ILE A 10 -14.53 17.07 -1.61
C ILE A 10 -13.31 17.43 -0.75
N PRO A 11 -12.95 16.60 0.24
CA PRO A 11 -11.78 16.86 1.06
C PRO A 11 -10.51 16.76 0.19
N LYS A 12 -9.66 17.80 0.21
CA LYS A 12 -8.50 17.91 -0.69
C LYS A 12 -7.21 17.30 -0.15
N GLU A 13 -7.14 17.07 1.15
CA GLU A 13 -5.92 16.62 1.84
C GLU A 13 -5.85 15.10 2.01
N VAL A 14 -6.92 14.39 1.64
CA VAL A 14 -6.99 12.94 1.69
C VAL A 14 -7.03 12.38 0.27
N PRO A 15 -6.40 11.22 0.02
CA PRO A 15 -6.52 10.55 -1.27
C PRO A 15 -7.99 10.33 -1.62
N HIS A 16 -8.44 10.95 -2.71
CA HIS A 16 -9.73 10.70 -3.31
C HIS A 16 -9.62 9.47 -4.22
N PRO A 17 -10.69 8.68 -4.41
CA PRO A 17 -10.69 7.57 -5.39
C PRO A 17 -10.19 8.00 -6.76
N ASP A 18 -10.53 9.23 -7.17
CA ASP A 18 -10.14 9.83 -8.46
C ASP A 18 -8.67 10.28 -8.51
N THR A 19 -8.00 10.41 -7.35
CA THR A 19 -6.59 10.80 -7.24
C THR A 19 -5.67 9.65 -6.88
N ASN A 20 -6.19 8.41 -6.83
CA ASN A 20 -5.36 7.23 -6.60
C ASN A 20 -4.56 6.94 -7.87
N ALA A 21 -3.23 7.05 -7.76
CA ALA A 21 -2.33 6.61 -8.82
C ALA A 21 -2.27 5.06 -8.85
N PRO A 22 -2.16 4.43 -10.03
CA PRO A 22 -1.88 3.00 -10.11
C PRO A 22 -0.51 2.71 -9.49
N ILE A 23 -0.35 1.49 -8.97
CA ILE A 23 0.94 1.01 -8.46
C ILE A 23 1.96 1.05 -9.60
N ASP A 24 3.06 1.77 -9.40
CA ASP A 24 4.14 1.92 -10.37
C ASP A 24 5.32 1.01 -9.99
N LEU A 25 5.46 -0.10 -10.71
CA LEU A 25 6.55 -1.07 -10.48
C LEU A 25 7.93 -0.55 -10.93
N THR A 26 8.02 0.62 -11.55
CA THR A 26 9.29 1.30 -11.83
C THR A 26 9.73 2.18 -10.65
N ASN A 27 8.79 2.56 -9.77
CA ASN A 27 9.08 3.29 -8.55
C ASN A 27 9.63 2.33 -7.47
N PRO A 28 10.84 2.56 -6.93
CA PRO A 28 11.41 1.69 -5.91
C PRO A 28 10.56 1.59 -4.64
N ALA A 29 9.86 2.66 -4.23
CA ALA A 29 9.04 2.66 -3.03
C ALA A 29 7.83 1.72 -3.17
N ASP A 30 7.15 1.76 -4.32
CA ASP A 30 6.00 0.90 -4.61
C ASP A 30 6.41 -0.58 -4.63
N VAL A 31 7.54 -0.90 -5.27
CA VAL A 31 8.08 -2.27 -5.28
C VAL A 31 8.41 -2.75 -3.85
N ILE A 32 9.05 -1.91 -3.04
CA ILE A 32 9.41 -2.28 -1.67
C ILE A 32 8.16 -2.53 -0.82
N ILE A 33 7.21 -1.60 -0.84
CA ILE A 33 6.01 -1.64 0.02
C ILE A 33 5.08 -2.77 -0.38
N TYR A 34 4.80 -2.90 -1.67
CA TYR A 34 3.76 -3.82 -2.16
C TYR A 34 4.28 -5.22 -2.50
N ILE A 35 5.59 -5.43 -2.65
CA ILE A 35 6.17 -6.74 -3.00
C ILE A 35 7.18 -7.21 -1.94
N ILE A 36 8.21 -6.43 -1.66
CA ILE A 36 9.33 -6.90 -0.83
C ILE A 36 8.92 -7.11 0.62
N ILE A 37 8.23 -6.13 1.24
CA ILE A 37 7.80 -6.23 2.64
C ILE A 37 6.94 -7.49 2.88
N PRO A 38 5.87 -7.76 2.10
CA PRO A 38 5.10 -9.00 2.22
C PRO A 38 5.94 -10.28 2.11
N LEU A 39 6.85 -10.35 1.14
CA LEU A 39 7.71 -11.52 0.95
C LEU A 39 8.65 -11.73 2.14
N VAL A 40 9.20 -10.64 2.70
CA VAL A 40 10.03 -10.69 3.91
C VAL A 40 9.23 -11.21 5.10
N PHE A 41 8.00 -10.73 5.32
CA PHE A 41 7.14 -11.24 6.40
C PHE A 41 6.87 -12.74 6.27
N VAL A 42 6.58 -13.23 5.06
CA VAL A 42 6.40 -14.66 4.79
C VAL A 42 7.68 -15.44 5.07
N GLY A 43 8.83 -14.94 4.60
CA GLY A 43 10.14 -15.56 4.86
C GLY A 43 10.46 -15.65 6.36
N LEU A 44 10.27 -14.55 7.08
CA LEU A 44 10.47 -14.49 8.53
C LEU A 44 9.54 -15.44 9.29
N TYR A 45 8.27 -15.55 8.86
CA TYR A 45 7.33 -16.52 9.43
C TYR A 45 7.86 -17.95 9.33
N PHE A 46 8.35 -18.37 8.16
CA PHE A 46 8.91 -19.71 7.99
C PHE A 46 10.19 -19.93 8.80
N VAL A 47 11.07 -18.94 8.86
CA VAL A 47 12.29 -19.01 9.70
C VAL A 47 11.91 -19.17 11.17
N TRP A 48 10.97 -18.36 11.67
CA TRP A 48 10.46 -18.45 13.04
C TRP A 48 9.81 -19.81 13.32
N ARG A 49 8.94 -20.29 12.41
CA ARG A 49 8.27 -21.60 12.54
C ARG A 49 9.27 -22.75 12.61
N ARG A 50 10.31 -22.73 11.76
CA ARG A 50 11.36 -23.77 11.77
C ARG A 50 12.19 -23.75 13.04
N ARG A 51 12.48 -22.58 13.61
CA ARG A 51 13.23 -22.47 14.88
C ARG A 51 12.44 -23.00 16.07
N LYS A 52 11.11 -22.86 16.07
CA LYS A 52 10.24 -23.38 17.15
C LYS A 52 10.21 -24.92 17.21
N ASN A 53 10.35 -25.59 16.08
CA ASN A 53 10.34 -27.06 15.99
C ASN A 53 11.72 -27.71 16.21
N ARG A 54 12.76 -26.91 16.50
CA ARG A 54 14.12 -27.39 16.84
C ARG A 54 14.42 -27.30 18.35
N LYS A 55 13.44 -26.88 19.15
CA LYS A 55 13.39 -27.15 20.60
C LYS A 55 12.44 -28.31 20.81
#